data_AF-A0A9D9MHN0-F1
#
_entry.id   AF-A0A9D9MHN0-F1
#
_cell.length_a   1.000
_cell.length_b   1.000
_cell.length_c   1.000
_cell.angle_alpha   90.00
_cell.angle_beta   90.00
_cell.angle_gamma   90.00
#
_symmetry.space_group_name_H-M   'P 1'
#
loop_
_entity.id
_entity.type
_entity.pdbx_description
1 polymer ?
#
loop_
_entity_poly.entity_id
_entity_poly.type
_entity_poly.pdbx_seq_one_letter_code
_entity_poly.pdbx_strand_id
1 'polypeptide(L)'
;MPHATPLRYLTALAGVAVLAGCAAKGPGPLYMWESFPRQQYSTLLRESASPDEQIRTLEAHAEKARGTNAALPPGFRAHLGMLYIGNGNPQRARELWQAERTAFPESAPYMDRLLKKLDGPAATTKGDNPA
;
A
#
# COMPACT_ATOMS: atom_id res chain seq x y z
N MET A 1 60.06 25.55 16.38
CA MET A 1 58.91 25.58 15.45
C MET A 1 57.97 24.44 15.85
N PRO A 2 56.77 24.74 16.40
CA PRO A 2 55.88 23.73 16.97
C PRO A 2 55.04 23.04 15.87
N HIS A 3 55.44 21.83 15.46
CA HIS A 3 54.68 20.99 14.51
C HIS A 3 53.86 19.87 15.18
N ALA A 4 53.60 19.94 16.49
CA ALA A 4 52.91 18.88 17.24
C ALA A 4 51.37 19.05 17.32
N THR A 5 50.84 20.21 16.94
CA THR A 5 49.40 20.51 16.89
C THR A 5 48.63 19.93 15.69
N PRO A 6 49.14 19.85 14.44
CA PRO A 6 48.33 19.48 13.27
C PRO A 6 47.86 18.02 13.31
N LEU A 7 48.64 17.12 13.93
CA LEU A 7 48.28 15.70 14.05
C LEU A 7 47.06 15.50 14.96
N ARG A 8 46.95 16.27 16.05
CA ARG A 8 45.81 16.20 16.99
C ARG A 8 44.51 16.73 16.36
N TYR A 9 44.61 17.79 15.55
CA TYR A 9 43.47 18.31 14.80
C TYR A 9 43.01 17.34 13.70
N LEU A 10 43.94 16.63 13.04
CA LEU A 10 43.62 15.59 12.06
C LEU A 10 42.91 14.39 12.70
N THR A 11 43.33 13.94 13.89
CA THR A 11 42.64 12.85 14.60
C THR A 11 41.23 13.28 15.06
N ALA A 12 41.08 14.52 15.53
CA ALA A 12 39.78 15.06 15.92
C ALA A 12 38.83 15.20 14.71
N LEU A 13 39.33 15.67 13.56
CA LEU A 13 38.55 15.80 12.34
C LEU A 13 38.09 14.43 11.79
N ALA A 14 38.98 13.43 11.83
CA ALA A 14 38.65 12.05 11.46
C ALA A 14 37.57 11.44 12.38
N GLY A 15 37.64 11.72 13.70
CA GLY A 15 36.61 11.30 14.66
C GLY A 15 35.23 11.89 14.37
N VAL A 16 35.16 13.18 14.02
CA VAL A 16 33.91 13.86 13.64
C VAL A 16 33.35 13.30 12.32
N ALA A 17 34.20 12.98 11.35
CA ALA A 17 33.77 12.40 10.07
C ALA A 17 33.18 10.97 10.23
N VAL A 18 33.75 10.15 11.12
CA VAL A 18 33.21 8.81 11.43
C VAL A 18 31.85 8.91 12.13
N LEU A 19 31.66 9.86 13.04
CA LEU A 19 30.38 10.10 13.72
C LEU A 19 29.29 10.63 12.77
N ALA A 20 29.66 11.43 11.76
CA ALA A 20 28.74 11.91 10.74
C ALA A 20 28.28 10.80 9.74
N GLY A 21 29.04 9.71 9.61
CA GLY A 21 28.70 8.57 8.76
C GLY A 21 27.53 7.72 9.25
N CYS A 22 27.29 7.66 10.57
CA CYS A 22 26.16 6.91 11.15
C CYS A 22 24.81 7.63 11.05
N ALA A 23 24.82 8.94 10.73
CA ALA A 23 23.60 9.72 10.52
C ALA A 23 23.16 9.76 9.04
N ALA A 24 23.84 9.02 8.15
CA ALA A 24 23.41 8.84 6.78
C ALA A 24 21.98 8.29 6.78
N LYS A 25 21.07 9.03 6.13
CA LYS A 25 19.62 8.76 6.02
C LYS A 25 19.34 7.25 6.07
N GLY A 26 18.65 6.82 7.12
CA GLY A 26 18.17 5.45 7.24
C GLY A 26 17.40 5.02 5.99
N PRO A 27 17.22 3.70 5.79
CA PRO A 27 16.49 3.19 4.64
C PRO A 27 15.15 3.92 4.52
N GLY A 28 14.80 4.32 3.29
CA GLY A 28 13.56 5.02 3.00
C GLY A 28 12.32 4.22 3.47
N PRO A 29 11.14 4.84 3.45
CA PRO A 29 9.94 4.16 3.91
C PRO A 29 9.71 2.87 3.11
N LEU A 30 9.35 1.79 3.82
CA LEU A 30 9.09 0.48 3.22
C LEU A 30 7.97 0.52 2.18
N TYR A 31 7.01 1.44 2.36
CA TYR A 31 5.85 1.61 1.50
C TYR A 31 5.66 3.06 1.08
N MET A 32 5.11 3.26 -0.11
CA MET A 32 4.71 4.56 -0.60
C MET A 32 3.31 4.90 -0.09
N TRP A 33 3.22 5.64 1.01
CA TRP A 33 1.94 5.96 1.66
C TRP A 33 1.19 7.13 1.02
N GLU A 34 1.91 8.16 0.58
CA GLU A 34 1.38 9.42 0.04
C GLU A 34 0.06 9.89 0.71
N SER A 35 -0.98 10.13 -0.08
CA SER A 35 -2.29 10.60 0.37
C SER A 35 -3.25 9.48 0.77
N PHE A 36 -2.84 8.20 0.68
CA PHE A 36 -3.73 7.06 0.92
C PHE A 36 -4.43 7.10 2.28
N PRO A 37 -3.75 7.36 3.41
CA PRO A 37 -4.44 7.45 4.71
C PRO A 37 -5.53 8.53 4.74
N ARG A 38 -5.29 9.66 4.05
CA ARG A 38 -6.29 10.74 3.94
C ARG A 38 -7.49 10.33 3.10
N GLN A 39 -7.28 9.60 2.00
CA GLN A 39 -8.36 9.06 1.16
C GLN A 39 -9.23 8.07 1.92
N GLN A 40 -8.62 7.20 2.73
CA GLN A 40 -9.38 6.29 3.60
C GLN A 40 -10.23 7.08 4.61
N TYR A 41 -9.63 8.06 5.27
CA TYR A 41 -10.33 8.88 6.26
C TYR A 41 -11.48 9.69 5.64
N SER A 42 -11.28 10.30 4.48
CA SER A 42 -12.34 11.04 3.78
C SER A 42 -13.50 10.13 3.34
N THR A 43 -13.21 8.89 2.95
CA THR A 43 -14.22 7.87 2.65
C THR A 43 -15.09 7.59 3.88
N LEU A 44 -14.46 7.37 5.04
CA LEU A 44 -15.15 7.08 6.29
C LEU A 44 -16.06 8.24 6.73
N LEU A 45 -15.62 9.47 6.52
CA LEU A 45 -16.41 10.67 6.82
C LEU A 45 -17.49 10.96 5.77
N ARG A 46 -17.49 10.26 4.62
CA ARG A 46 -18.31 10.59 3.44
C ARG A 46 -18.09 12.03 2.94
N GLU A 47 -16.92 12.59 3.24
CA GLU A 47 -16.45 13.91 2.79
C GLU A 47 -15.59 13.83 1.53
N SER A 48 -15.29 12.60 1.13
CA SER A 48 -14.51 12.31 -0.05
C SER A 48 -15.18 12.80 -1.33
N ALA A 49 -14.35 13.08 -2.33
CA ALA A 49 -14.79 13.25 -3.71
C ALA A 49 -15.65 12.06 -4.20
N SER A 50 -16.29 12.21 -5.35
CA SER A 50 -17.10 11.14 -5.93
C SER A 50 -16.29 9.82 -5.99
N PRO A 51 -16.95 8.65 -5.89
CA PRO A 51 -16.26 7.36 -5.93
C PRO A 51 -15.27 7.23 -7.11
N ASP A 52 -15.63 7.79 -8.28
CA ASP A 52 -14.76 7.82 -9.46
C ASP A 52 -13.49 8.66 -9.27
N GLU A 53 -13.58 9.80 -8.58
CA GLU A 53 -12.40 10.65 -8.32
C GLU A 53 -11.43 9.98 -7.34
N GLN A 54 -11.95 9.28 -6.33
CA GLN A 54 -11.12 8.48 -5.42
C GLN A 54 -10.44 7.32 -6.14
N ILE A 55 -11.18 6.60 -6.98
CA ILE A 55 -10.62 5.53 -7.82
C ILE A 55 -9.49 6.08 -8.69
N ARG A 56 -9.72 7.19 -9.40
CA ARG A 56 -8.68 7.84 -10.23
C ARG A 56 -7.45 8.22 -9.42
N THR A 57 -7.64 8.79 -8.24
CA THR A 57 -6.54 9.20 -7.34
C THR A 57 -5.70 8.00 -6.90
N LEU A 58 -6.35 6.90 -6.52
CA LEU A 58 -5.66 5.70 -6.05
C LEU A 58 -5.03 4.90 -7.20
N GLU A 59 -5.65 4.82 -8.37
CA GLU A 59 -5.02 4.23 -9.56
C GLU A 59 -3.76 5.02 -9.96
N ALA A 60 -3.82 6.36 -9.95
CA ALA A 60 -2.64 7.20 -10.21
C ALA A 60 -1.51 6.96 -9.18
N HIS A 61 -1.87 6.74 -7.91
CA HIS A 61 -0.91 6.35 -6.88
C HIS A 61 -0.29 4.98 -7.19
N ALA A 62 -1.08 3.96 -7.54
CA ALA A 62 -0.58 2.65 -7.93
C ALA A 62 0.38 2.71 -9.14
N GLU A 63 0.03 3.52 -10.13
CA GLU A 63 0.84 3.81 -11.31
C GLU A 63 2.19 4.43 -10.95
N LYS A 64 2.19 5.42 -10.05
CA LYS A 64 3.41 6.07 -9.57
C LYS A 64 4.29 5.11 -8.78
N ALA A 65 3.71 4.28 -7.91
CA ALA A 65 4.45 3.27 -7.15
C ALA A 65 5.13 2.28 -8.10
N ARG A 66 4.42 1.85 -9.15
CA ARG A 66 4.99 0.97 -10.18
C ARG A 66 6.13 1.67 -10.94
N GLY A 67 5.98 2.93 -11.30
CA GLY A 67 7.00 3.71 -12.03
C GLY A 67 8.29 3.94 -11.22
N THR A 68 8.22 3.92 -9.90
CA THR A 68 9.38 4.09 -9.01
C THR A 68 9.85 2.79 -8.35
N ASN A 69 9.28 1.64 -8.75
CA ASN A 69 9.50 0.35 -8.11
C ASN A 69 9.29 0.38 -6.58
N ALA A 70 8.35 1.20 -6.11
CA ALA A 70 7.97 1.30 -4.72
C ALA A 70 6.82 0.34 -4.38
N ALA A 71 6.80 -0.17 -3.15
CA ALA A 71 5.73 -1.03 -2.67
C ALA A 71 4.50 -0.20 -2.26
N LEU A 72 3.32 -0.67 -2.68
CA LEU A 72 2.05 -0.16 -2.15
C LEU A 72 1.85 -0.64 -0.70
N PRO A 73 1.24 0.19 0.17
CA PRO A 73 1.05 -0.18 1.57
C PRO A 73 -0.02 -1.28 1.74
N PRO A 74 -0.01 -1.99 2.89
CA PRO A 74 -1.07 -2.92 3.25
C PRO A 74 -2.44 -2.24 3.25
N GLY A 75 -3.45 -2.95 2.76
CA GLY A 75 -4.83 -2.49 2.65
C GLY A 75 -5.11 -1.57 1.46
N PHE A 76 -4.08 -1.13 0.71
CA PHE A 76 -4.26 -0.24 -0.43
C PHE A 76 -5.16 -0.86 -1.50
N ARG A 77 -4.81 -2.06 -1.96
CA ARG A 77 -5.58 -2.73 -3.02
C ARG A 77 -6.92 -3.21 -2.48
N ALA A 78 -7.00 -3.58 -1.20
CA ALA A 78 -8.25 -3.90 -0.54
C ALA A 78 -9.26 -2.75 -0.62
N HIS A 79 -8.82 -1.54 -0.26
CA HIS A 79 -9.64 -0.33 -0.27
C HIS A 79 -10.01 0.07 -1.70
N LEU A 80 -9.07 0.04 -2.65
CA LEU A 80 -9.39 0.31 -4.05
C LEU A 80 -10.43 -0.69 -4.60
N GLY A 81 -10.32 -1.97 -4.24
CA GLY A 81 -11.32 -2.98 -4.60
C GLY A 81 -12.70 -2.68 -3.99
N MET A 82 -12.76 -2.18 -2.76
CA MET A 82 -14.03 -1.74 -2.14
C MET A 82 -14.68 -0.61 -2.95
N LEU A 83 -13.91 0.37 -3.42
CA LEU A 83 -14.42 1.44 -4.26
C LEU A 83 -14.96 0.90 -5.59
N TYR A 84 -14.26 -0.04 -6.21
CA TYR A 84 -14.74 -0.68 -7.45
C TYR A 84 -16.01 -1.50 -7.25
N ILE A 85 -16.21 -2.14 -6.09
CA ILE A 85 -17.51 -2.73 -5.75
C ILE A 85 -18.60 -1.67 -5.67
N GLY A 86 -18.34 -0.57 -4.97
CA GLY A 86 -19.27 0.55 -4.86
C GLY A 86 -19.64 1.16 -6.22
N ASN A 87 -18.72 1.08 -7.19
CA ASN A 87 -18.90 1.58 -8.55
C ASN A 87 -19.40 0.51 -9.56
N GLY A 88 -19.83 -0.66 -9.07
CA GLY A 88 -20.42 -1.71 -9.91
C GLY A 88 -19.41 -2.51 -10.77
N ASN A 89 -18.13 -2.54 -10.40
CA ASN A 89 -17.08 -3.29 -11.10
C ASN A 89 -16.45 -4.39 -10.20
N PRO A 90 -17.16 -5.51 -9.98
CA PRO A 90 -16.67 -6.59 -9.12
C PRO A 90 -15.49 -7.37 -9.71
N GLN A 91 -15.31 -7.36 -11.02
CA GLN A 91 -14.16 -7.99 -11.69
C GLN A 91 -12.86 -7.29 -11.29
N ARG A 92 -12.85 -5.95 -11.36
CA ARG A 92 -11.68 -5.17 -10.94
C ARG A 92 -11.39 -5.32 -9.45
N ALA A 93 -12.44 -5.36 -8.62
CA ALA A 93 -12.29 -5.64 -7.19
C ALA A 93 -11.65 -7.00 -6.92
N ARG A 94 -12.05 -8.05 -7.67
CA ARG A 94 -11.47 -9.40 -7.57
C ARG A 94 -9.97 -9.39 -7.85
N GLU A 95 -9.55 -8.76 -8.95
CA GLU A 95 -8.13 -8.64 -9.31
C GLU A 95 -7.32 -7.99 -8.19
N LEU A 96 -7.82 -6.88 -7.65
CA LEU A 96 -7.16 -6.13 -6.59
C LEU A 96 -7.06 -6.93 -5.28
N TRP A 97 -8.11 -7.65 -4.91
CA TRP A 97 -8.12 -8.47 -3.70
C TRP A 97 -7.22 -9.71 -3.82
N GLN A 98 -7.11 -10.30 -5.01
CA GLN A 98 -6.14 -11.37 -5.28
C GLN A 98 -4.70 -10.84 -5.20
N ALA A 99 -4.44 -9.65 -5.74
CA ALA A 99 -3.13 -9.01 -5.65
C ALA A 99 -2.78 -8.63 -4.21
N GLU A 100 -3.74 -8.15 -3.42
CA GLU A 100 -3.57 -7.86 -1.99
C GLU A 100 -3.22 -9.12 -1.20
N ARG A 101 -3.98 -10.20 -1.41
CA ARG A 101 -3.76 -11.51 -0.81
C ARG A 101 -2.34 -12.04 -1.09
N THR A 102 -1.83 -11.78 -2.29
CA THR A 102 -0.49 -12.20 -2.71
C THR A 102 0.60 -11.34 -2.10
N ALA A 103 0.40 -10.02 -2.05
CA ALA A 103 1.36 -9.09 -1.46
C ALA A 103 1.43 -9.21 0.08
N PHE A 104 0.31 -9.53 0.71
CA PHE A 104 0.13 -9.54 2.17
C PHE A 104 -0.59 -10.84 2.58
N PRO A 105 0.13 -11.97 2.74
CA PRO A 105 -0.46 -13.26 3.11
C PRO A 105 -1.17 -13.24 4.47
N GLU A 106 -0.80 -12.32 5.36
CA GLU A 106 -1.52 -12.05 6.61
C GLU A 106 -2.97 -11.58 6.39
N SER A 107 -3.25 -10.94 5.25
CA SER A 107 -4.59 -10.49 4.87
C SER A 107 -5.44 -11.60 4.22
N ALA A 108 -4.83 -12.73 3.86
CA ALA A 108 -5.46 -13.78 3.04
C ALA A 108 -6.79 -14.28 3.63
N PRO A 109 -6.94 -14.56 4.94
CA PRO A 109 -8.22 -15.02 5.49
C PRO A 109 -9.36 -14.01 5.29
N TYR A 110 -9.06 -12.71 5.25
CA TYR A 110 -10.05 -11.69 4.97
C TYR A 110 -10.34 -11.58 3.47
N MET A 111 -9.30 -11.55 2.62
CA MET A 111 -9.48 -11.49 1.17
C MET A 111 -10.24 -12.71 0.64
N ASP A 112 -9.98 -13.91 1.15
CA ASP A 112 -10.68 -15.13 0.76
C ASP A 112 -12.18 -15.05 1.07
N ARG A 113 -12.55 -14.45 2.22
CA ARG A 113 -13.96 -14.20 2.54
C ARG A 113 -14.60 -13.19 1.59
N LEU A 114 -13.88 -12.13 1.20
CA LEU A 114 -14.38 -11.14 0.26
C LEU A 114 -14.58 -11.74 -1.14
N LEU A 115 -13.58 -12.48 -1.62
CA LEU A 115 -13.62 -13.17 -2.91
C LEU A 115 -14.77 -14.17 -2.97
N LYS A 116 -14.96 -14.99 -1.93
CA LYS A 116 -16.09 -15.93 -1.83
C LYS A 116 -17.45 -15.22 -1.90
N LYS A 117 -17.58 -14.01 -1.34
CA LYS A 117 -18.83 -13.24 -1.44
C LYS A 117 -19.12 -12.78 -2.86
N LEU A 118 -18.09 -12.52 -3.68
CA LEU A 118 -18.27 -12.17 -5.09
C LEU A 118 -18.73 -13.34 -5.95
N ASP A 119 -18.45 -14.58 -5.54
CA ASP A 119 -18.90 -15.79 -6.23
C ASP A 119 -20.38 -16.12 -5.96
N GLY A 120 -21.04 -15.35 -5.06
CA GLY A 120 -22.39 -15.64 -4.58
C GLY A 120 -22.44 -16.87 -3.65
N PRO A 121 -23.58 -17.16 -3.02
CA PRO A 121 -23.80 -18.50 -2.50
C PRO A 121 -23.69 -19.46 -3.68
N ALA A 122 -22.82 -20.48 -3.57
CA ALA A 122 -22.65 -21.51 -4.59
C ALA A 122 -24.02 -21.85 -5.18
N ALA A 123 -24.18 -21.63 -6.48
CA ALA A 123 -25.44 -21.79 -7.18
C ALA A 123 -26.15 -23.04 -6.65
N THR A 124 -27.20 -22.83 -5.87
CA THR A 124 -28.12 -23.91 -5.52
C THR A 124 -28.75 -24.29 -6.84
N THR A 125 -28.21 -25.35 -7.45
CA THR A 125 -28.93 -26.16 -8.42
C THR A 125 -30.29 -26.45 -7.81
N LYS A 126 -31.29 -25.69 -8.25
CA LYS A 126 -32.70 -26.05 -8.20
C LYS A 126 -32.84 -27.29 -9.09
N GLY A 127 -32.44 -28.43 -8.54
CA GLY A 127 -32.70 -29.74 -9.12
C GLY A 127 -34.15 -30.08 -8.85
N ASP A 128 -34.94 -29.93 -9.89
CA ASP A 128 -36.22 -30.56 -10.21
C ASP A 128 -36.82 -31.50 -9.14
N ASN A 129 -38.02 -31.13 -8.71
CA ASN A 129 -38.94 -32.03 -8.03
C ASN A 129 -39.73 -32.80 -9.09
N PRO A 130 -39.58 -34.13 -9.26
CA PRO A 130 -40.55 -34.90 -10.01
C PRO A 130 -41.81 -35.10 -9.16
N ALA A 131 -42.95 -34.85 -9.80
CA ALA A 131 -44.29 -35.16 -9.31
C ALA A 131 -44.51 -36.67 -9.10
#